data_AF-A0A9D9YHQ2-F1
#
_entry.id   AF-A0A9D9YHQ2-F1
#
_cell.length_a   1.000
_cell.length_b   1.000
_cell.length_c   1.000
_cell.angle_alpha   90.00
_cell.angle_beta   90.00
_cell.angle_gamma   90.00
#
_symmetry.space_group_name_H-M   'P 1'
#
loop_
_entity.id
_entity.type
_entity.pdbx_description
1 polymer ?
#
loop_
_entity_poly.entity_id
_entity_poly.type
_entity_poly.pdbx_seq_one_letter_code
_entity_poly.pdbx_strand_id
1 'polypeptide(L)'
;MRANKRIEWISLVYLLFFVLTVLSPSIYTRDYFGISQTTLEEITIFVFGIAGLLTFSLYERYMEKREREREQVQMDYHRAKKELMDSYAYIGSINRKIELLKNMAHDTSTVMDGKRLPKDLFHSLAANACAAAGAQCALLRFVELDPLRTEGEFTHEQEGKFAFRVANRDLKEVHDKSLSHALLESEDHKKIAVIPSDRSVGKYKAYLLLHVGESLPEDFDVSLLKIFVNQAQALYHGFITNKG
;
A
#
# COMPACT_ATOMS: atom_id res chain seq x y z
N MET A 1 13.65 -8.50 -32.57
CA MET A 1 14.19 -8.26 -33.94
C MET A 1 13.44 -8.98 -35.08
N ARG A 2 12.97 -10.23 -34.94
CA ARG A 2 12.28 -10.95 -36.04
C ARG A 2 10.92 -10.38 -36.48
N ALA A 3 10.24 -9.62 -35.62
CA ALA A 3 8.89 -9.15 -35.90
C ALA A 3 8.81 -7.85 -36.72
N ASN A 4 9.76 -6.92 -36.59
CA ASN A 4 9.83 -5.75 -37.48
C ASN A 4 10.10 -6.17 -38.92
N LYS A 5 10.97 -7.17 -39.12
CA LYS A 5 11.22 -7.73 -40.45
C LYS A 5 9.96 -8.26 -41.14
N ARG A 6 8.99 -8.81 -40.40
CA ARG A 6 7.75 -9.33 -41.00
C ARG A 6 6.77 -8.23 -41.42
N ILE A 7 6.73 -7.13 -40.65
CA ILE A 7 5.89 -5.96 -40.96
C ILE A 7 6.42 -5.26 -42.22
N GLU A 8 7.73 -5.06 -42.30
CA GLU A 8 8.40 -4.52 -43.50
C GLU A 8 8.11 -5.36 -44.74
N TRP A 9 8.11 -6.69 -44.61
CA TRP A 9 7.82 -7.62 -45.70
C TRP A 9 6.39 -7.51 -46.25
N ILE A 10 5.39 -7.35 -45.39
CA ILE A 10 3.98 -7.27 -45.82
C ILE A 10 3.71 -5.94 -46.54
N SER A 11 4.29 -4.84 -46.04
CA SER A 11 4.26 -3.55 -46.74
C SER A 11 4.94 -3.62 -48.11
N LEU A 12 6.02 -4.40 -48.23
CA LEU A 12 6.72 -4.64 -49.50
C LEU A 12 5.85 -5.44 -50.49
N VAL A 13 5.13 -6.46 -50.01
CA VAL A 13 4.18 -7.24 -50.83
C VAL A 13 3.01 -6.37 -51.30
N TYR A 14 2.48 -5.50 -50.44
CA TYR A 14 1.44 -4.55 -50.83
C TYR A 14 1.93 -3.55 -51.89
N LEU A 15 3.13 -3.00 -51.70
CA LEU A 15 3.76 -2.09 -52.68
C LEU A 15 3.97 -2.80 -54.03
N LEU A 16 4.35 -4.07 -54.02
CA LEU A 16 4.50 -4.88 -55.23
C LEU A 16 3.16 -4.99 -55.99
N PHE A 17 2.07 -5.35 -55.30
CA PHE A 17 0.74 -5.43 -55.94
C PHE A 17 0.28 -4.08 -56.49
N PHE A 18 0.54 -2.99 -55.77
CA PHE A 18 0.22 -1.64 -56.22
C PHE A 18 0.99 -1.28 -57.50
N VAL A 19 2.30 -1.54 -57.54
CA VAL A 19 3.14 -1.30 -58.72
C VAL A 19 2.69 -2.15 -59.91
N LEU A 20 2.39 -3.43 -59.69
CA LEU A 20 1.87 -4.33 -60.74
C LEU A 20 0.51 -3.86 -61.29
N THR A 21 -0.35 -3.30 -60.43
CA THR A 21 -1.64 -2.72 -60.82
C THR A 21 -1.45 -1.49 -61.71
N VAL A 22 -0.56 -0.57 -61.31
CA VAL A 22 -0.26 0.67 -62.07
C VAL A 22 0.42 0.35 -63.41
N LEU A 23 1.22 -0.71 -63.48
CA LEU A 23 1.88 -1.16 -64.70
C LEU A 23 1.02 -2.10 -65.55
N SER A 24 -0.17 -2.51 -65.10
CA SER A 24 -1.05 -3.39 -65.86
C SER A 24 -1.31 -2.92 -67.31
N PRO A 25 -1.57 -1.61 -67.58
CA PRO A 25 -1.80 -1.12 -68.94
C PRO A 25 -0.58 -1.21 -69.88
N SER A 26 0.65 -1.31 -69.34
CA SER A 26 1.87 -1.43 -70.16
C SER A 26 2.28 -2.88 -70.43
N ILE A 27 1.68 -3.85 -69.72
CA ILE A 27 1.97 -5.27 -69.84
C ILE A 27 1.18 -5.91 -70.99
N TYR A 28 -0.06 -5.47 -71.23
CA TYR A 28 -0.91 -6.01 -72.29
C TYR A 28 -0.86 -5.09 -73.51
N THR A 29 -0.28 -5.55 -74.62
CA THR A 29 -0.08 -4.76 -75.85
C THR A 29 -0.67 -5.42 -77.11
N ARG A 30 -1.31 -6.58 -76.96
CA ARG A 30 -1.96 -7.33 -78.05
C ARG A 30 -3.21 -8.02 -77.55
N ASP A 31 -4.20 -8.17 -78.43
CA ASP A 31 -5.36 -9.02 -78.18
C ASP A 31 -4.92 -10.48 -78.08
N TYR A 32 -5.30 -11.14 -76.99
CA TYR A 32 -5.05 -12.57 -76.78
C TYR A 32 -6.39 -13.31 -76.74
N PHE A 33 -6.48 -14.42 -77.49
CA PHE A 33 -7.58 -15.38 -77.37
C PHE A 33 -9.01 -14.81 -77.59
N GLY A 34 -9.16 -13.77 -78.42
CA GLY A 34 -10.47 -13.18 -78.74
C GLY A 34 -11.07 -12.31 -77.63
N ILE A 35 -10.29 -12.02 -76.58
CA ILE A 35 -10.63 -11.07 -75.51
C ILE A 35 -9.94 -9.75 -75.84
N SER A 36 -10.66 -8.63 -75.76
CA SER A 36 -10.06 -7.31 -75.98
C SER A 36 -9.04 -7.00 -74.89
N GLN A 37 -7.94 -6.36 -75.30
CA GLN A 37 -6.89 -5.89 -74.39
C GLN A 37 -7.46 -5.15 -73.16
N THR A 38 -8.47 -4.30 -73.36
CA THR A 38 -9.13 -3.51 -72.31
C THR A 38 -9.75 -4.37 -71.22
N THR A 39 -10.47 -5.43 -71.59
CA THR A 39 -11.11 -6.33 -70.62
C THR A 39 -10.08 -7.11 -69.82
N LEU A 40 -8.95 -7.47 -70.43
CA LEU A 40 -7.88 -8.21 -69.79
C LEU A 40 -7.09 -7.34 -68.78
N GLU A 41 -6.88 -6.06 -69.12
CA GLU A 41 -6.34 -5.06 -68.21
C GLU A 41 -7.26 -4.82 -67.01
N GLU A 42 -8.55 -4.59 -67.25
CA GLU A 42 -9.55 -4.35 -66.20
C GLU A 42 -9.64 -5.52 -65.21
N ILE A 43 -9.66 -6.75 -65.71
CA ILE A 43 -9.67 -7.96 -64.86
C ILE A 43 -8.39 -8.04 -64.02
N THR A 44 -7.24 -7.75 -64.61
CA THR A 44 -5.94 -7.83 -63.91
C THR A 44 -5.83 -6.78 -62.81
N ILE A 45 -6.25 -5.54 -63.09
CA ILE A 45 -6.34 -4.46 -62.10
C ILE A 45 -7.28 -4.85 -60.96
N PHE A 46 -8.43 -5.43 -61.30
CA PHE A 46 -9.42 -5.87 -60.30
C PHE A 46 -8.87 -6.98 -59.39
N VAL A 47 -8.22 -7.99 -59.97
CA VAL A 47 -7.62 -9.10 -59.20
C VAL A 47 -6.51 -8.61 -58.28
N PHE A 48 -5.61 -7.77 -58.77
CA PHE A 48 -4.55 -7.21 -57.92
C PHE A 48 -5.09 -6.25 -56.85
N GLY A 49 -6.13 -5.47 -57.16
CA GLY A 49 -6.83 -4.64 -56.19
C GLY A 49 -7.43 -5.45 -55.05
N ILE A 50 -8.14 -6.55 -55.36
CA ILE A 50 -8.69 -7.47 -54.35
C ILE A 50 -7.58 -8.13 -53.53
N ALA A 51 -6.53 -8.63 -54.18
CA ALA A 51 -5.40 -9.26 -53.50
C ALA A 51 -4.70 -8.29 -52.52
N GLY A 52 -4.52 -7.03 -52.93
CA GLY A 52 -3.98 -5.97 -52.08
C GLY A 52 -4.88 -5.68 -50.87
N LEU A 53 -6.19 -5.51 -51.08
CA LEU A 53 -7.15 -5.24 -50.00
C LEU A 53 -7.25 -6.40 -49.00
N LEU A 54 -7.27 -7.65 -49.49
CA LEU A 54 -7.27 -8.83 -48.63
C LEU A 54 -6.00 -8.91 -47.77
N THR A 55 -4.84 -8.64 -48.38
CA THR A 55 -3.55 -8.62 -47.67
C THR A 55 -3.54 -7.56 -46.57
N PHE A 56 -4.05 -6.36 -46.88
CA PHE A 56 -4.17 -5.28 -45.90
C PHE A 56 -5.12 -5.63 -44.75
N SER A 57 -6.31 -6.15 -45.05
CA SER A 57 -7.29 -6.51 -44.02
C SER A 57 -6.80 -7.63 -43.09
N LEU A 58 -6.11 -8.63 -43.63
CA LEU A 58 -5.47 -9.68 -42.83
C LEU A 58 -4.37 -9.12 -41.92
N TYR A 59 -3.60 -8.16 -42.42
CA TYR A 59 -2.55 -7.49 -41.66
C TYR A 59 -3.10 -6.68 -40.48
N GLU A 60 -4.15 -5.89 -40.72
CA GLU A 60 -4.79 -5.06 -39.68
C GLU A 60 -5.29 -5.92 -38.51
N ARG A 61 -6.01 -7.02 -38.81
CA ARG A 61 -6.47 -7.97 -37.78
C ARG A 61 -5.33 -8.60 -37.00
N TYR A 62 -4.23 -8.91 -37.67
CA TYR A 62 -3.06 -9.50 -37.01
C TYR A 62 -2.33 -8.49 -36.11
N MET A 63 -2.24 -7.22 -36.53
CA MET A 63 -1.68 -6.15 -35.71
C MET A 63 -2.53 -5.88 -34.47
N GLU A 64 -3.84 -5.75 -34.63
CA GLU A 64 -4.75 -5.48 -33.53
C GLU A 64 -4.68 -6.58 -32.45
N LYS A 65 -4.69 -7.86 -32.86
CA LYS A 65 -4.53 -8.98 -31.91
C LYS A 65 -3.22 -8.89 -31.14
N ARG A 66 -2.13 -8.55 -31.82
CA ARG A 66 -0.80 -8.48 -31.23
C ARG A 66 -0.63 -7.28 -30.31
N GLU A 67 -1.30 -6.17 -30.62
CA GLU A 67 -1.32 -4.99 -29.76
C GLU A 67 -2.07 -5.29 -28.46
N ARG A 68 -3.23 -5.94 -28.54
CA ARG A 68 -3.97 -6.42 -27.36
C ARG A 68 -3.15 -7.39 -26.50
N GLU A 69 -2.45 -8.35 -27.12
CA GLU A 69 -1.55 -9.27 -26.41
C GLU A 69 -0.42 -8.50 -25.69
N ARG A 70 0.13 -7.46 -26.31
CA ARG A 70 1.18 -6.62 -25.69
C ARG A 70 0.65 -5.80 -24.53
N GLU A 71 -0.53 -5.20 -24.68
CA GLU A 71 -1.18 -4.44 -23.61
C GLU A 71 -1.48 -5.32 -22.41
N GLN A 72 -2.00 -6.53 -22.62
CA GLN A 72 -2.24 -7.51 -21.55
C GLN A 72 -0.95 -7.87 -20.83
N VAL A 73 0.12 -8.21 -21.56
CA VAL A 73 1.42 -8.54 -20.96
C VAL A 73 2.01 -7.37 -20.18
N GLN A 74 1.86 -6.13 -20.66
CA GLN A 74 2.31 -4.95 -19.91
C GLN A 74 1.50 -4.74 -18.63
N MET A 75 0.18 -4.93 -18.70
CA MET A 75 -0.71 -4.78 -17.56
C MET A 75 -0.40 -5.83 -16.47
N ASP A 76 -0.20 -7.09 -16.88
CA ASP A 76 0.20 -8.18 -15.98
C ASP A 76 1.58 -7.92 -15.36
N TYR A 77 2.53 -7.41 -16.15
CA TYR A 77 3.85 -7.02 -15.65
C TYR A 77 3.75 -5.89 -14.60
N HIS A 78 2.94 -4.87 -14.87
CA HIS A 78 2.73 -3.77 -13.92
C HIS A 78 2.07 -4.24 -12.63
N ARG A 79 1.07 -5.13 -12.74
CA ARG A 79 0.40 -5.73 -11.58
C ARG A 79 1.38 -6.54 -10.74
N ALA A 80 2.13 -7.45 -11.36
CA ALA A 80 3.13 -8.26 -10.66
C ALA A 80 4.21 -7.38 -9.99
N LYS A 81 4.67 -6.33 -10.68
CA LYS A 81 5.62 -5.37 -10.11
C LYS A 81 5.05 -4.66 -8.88
N LYS A 82 3.77 -4.25 -8.92
CA LYS A 82 3.09 -3.62 -7.79
C LYS A 82 2.97 -4.58 -6.61
N GLU A 83 2.49 -5.79 -6.84
CA GLU A 83 2.35 -6.83 -5.80
C GLU A 83 3.70 -7.14 -5.12
N LEU A 84 4.80 -7.18 -5.89
CA LEU A 84 6.15 -7.33 -5.34
C LEU A 84 6.55 -6.13 -4.48
N MET A 85 6.32 -4.91 -4.95
CA MET A 85 6.64 -3.70 -4.19
C MET A 85 5.88 -3.63 -2.86
N ASP A 86 4.59 -3.95 -2.89
CA ASP A 86 3.73 -4.01 -1.70
C ASP A 86 4.23 -5.08 -0.73
N SER A 87 4.64 -6.25 -1.23
CA SER A 87 5.25 -7.31 -0.42
C SER A 87 6.57 -6.89 0.23
N TYR A 88 7.42 -6.14 -0.48
CA TYR A 88 8.66 -5.60 0.09
C TYR A 88 8.40 -4.55 1.17
N ALA A 89 7.44 -3.66 0.95
CA ALA A 89 7.03 -2.67 1.94
C ALA A 89 6.50 -3.35 3.21
N TYR A 90 5.69 -4.40 3.04
CA TYR A 90 5.19 -5.22 4.14
C TYR A 90 6.33 -5.90 4.92
N ILE A 91 7.28 -6.56 4.26
CA ILE A 91 8.44 -7.19 4.94
C ILE A 91 9.25 -6.14 5.72
N GLY A 92 9.45 -4.95 5.13
CA GLY A 92 10.12 -3.84 5.79
C GLY A 92 9.41 -3.37 7.06
N SER A 93 8.07 -3.25 7.01
CA SER A 93 7.28 -2.85 8.18
C SER A 93 7.33 -3.91 9.29
N ILE A 94 7.31 -5.20 8.93
CA ILE A 94 7.46 -6.32 9.88
C ILE A 94 8.86 -6.32 10.51
N ASN A 95 9.92 -6.12 9.73
CA ASN A 95 11.28 -6.05 10.27
C ASN A 95 11.43 -4.91 11.29
N ARG A 96 10.85 -3.73 10.99
CA ARG A 96 10.80 -2.61 11.93
C ARG A 96 10.09 -3.01 13.23
N LYS A 97 8.93 -3.69 13.13
CA LYS A 97 8.19 -4.19 14.32
C LYS A 97 9.03 -5.17 15.15
N ILE A 98 9.78 -6.08 14.52
CA ILE A 98 10.68 -7.03 15.22
C ILE A 98 11.81 -6.29 15.95
N GLU A 99 12.44 -5.30 15.30
CA GLU A 99 13.50 -4.50 15.92
C GLU A 99 12.98 -3.71 17.13
N LEU A 100 11.79 -3.12 17.02
CA LEU A 100 11.12 -2.44 18.13
C LEU A 100 10.89 -3.39 19.32
N LEU A 101 10.37 -4.60 19.06
CA LEU A 101 10.16 -5.61 20.11
C LEU A 101 11.48 -6.04 20.77
N LYS A 102 12.55 -6.18 19.99
CA LYS A 102 13.89 -6.54 20.49
C LYS A 102 14.46 -5.46 21.42
N ASN A 103 14.38 -4.20 20.99
CA ASN A 103 14.86 -3.07 21.79
C ASN A 103 14.09 -2.97 23.12
N MET A 104 12.78 -3.19 23.09
CA MET A 104 11.97 -3.20 24.31
C MET A 104 12.28 -4.33 25.28
N ALA A 105 12.49 -5.55 24.77
CA ALA A 105 12.87 -6.68 25.60
C ALA A 105 14.19 -6.38 26.34
N HIS A 106 15.14 -5.75 25.65
CA HIS A 106 16.41 -5.32 26.24
C HIS A 106 16.22 -4.23 27.29
N ASP A 107 15.52 -3.15 26.95
CA ASP A 107 15.27 -2.00 27.82
C ASP A 107 14.48 -2.35 29.08
N THR A 108 13.55 -3.31 28.98
CA THR A 108 12.77 -3.77 30.14
C THR A 108 13.65 -4.56 31.12
N SER A 109 14.59 -5.36 30.61
CA SER A 109 15.48 -6.18 31.45
C SER A 109 16.47 -5.36 32.28
N THR A 110 16.87 -4.18 31.82
CA THR A 110 17.88 -3.33 32.47
C THR A 110 17.30 -2.42 33.56
N VAL A 111 15.99 -2.18 33.55
CA VAL A 111 15.36 -1.15 34.40
C VAL A 111 14.63 -1.68 35.63
N MET A 112 14.48 -3.00 35.75
CA MET A 112 13.91 -3.62 36.96
C MET A 112 14.78 -3.43 38.24
N ASP A 113 15.97 -2.84 38.13
CA ASP A 113 16.93 -2.65 39.25
C ASP A 113 17.02 -1.18 39.77
N GLY A 114 16.27 -0.24 39.16
CA GLY A 114 16.39 1.20 39.43
C GLY A 114 15.35 1.78 40.41
N LYS A 115 15.79 2.66 41.33
CA LYS A 115 14.90 3.46 42.24
C LYS A 115 14.29 4.72 41.62
N ARG A 116 14.54 5.01 40.33
CA ARG A 116 14.05 6.22 39.64
C ARG A 116 13.08 5.86 38.51
N LEU A 117 12.06 6.69 38.30
CA LEU A 117 11.08 6.48 37.24
C LEU A 117 11.79 6.59 35.89
N PRO A 118 11.77 5.56 35.05
CA PRO A 118 12.50 5.55 33.79
C PRO A 118 11.73 6.32 32.71
N LYS A 119 11.68 7.65 32.85
CA LYS A 119 10.94 8.54 31.94
C LYS A 119 11.31 8.31 30.48
N ASP A 120 12.60 8.11 30.20
CA ASP A 120 13.11 7.86 28.85
C ASP A 120 12.52 6.58 28.26
N LEU A 121 12.31 5.53 29.06
CA LEU A 121 11.65 4.31 28.57
C LEU A 121 10.19 4.55 28.21
N PHE A 122 9.47 5.34 29.00
CA PHE A 122 8.07 5.65 28.68
C PHE A 122 7.96 6.49 27.40
N HIS A 123 8.90 7.41 27.17
CA HIS A 123 9.00 8.13 25.90
C HIS A 123 9.35 7.20 24.74
N SER A 124 10.29 6.26 24.93
CA SER A 124 10.62 5.24 23.93
C SER A 124 9.43 4.32 23.63
N LEU A 125 8.67 3.89 24.64
CA LEU A 125 7.45 3.10 24.47
C LEU A 125 6.39 3.86 23.69
N ALA A 126 6.16 5.14 24.00
CA ALA A 126 5.25 5.99 23.24
C ALA A 126 5.71 6.20 21.78
N ALA A 127 7.01 6.42 21.57
CA ALA A 127 7.60 6.59 20.23
C ALA A 127 7.47 5.33 19.38
N ASN A 128 7.78 4.18 19.96
CA ASN A 128 7.70 2.89 19.29
C ASN A 128 6.24 2.50 18.99
N ALA A 129 5.32 2.81 19.91
CA ALA A 129 3.89 2.65 19.67
C ALA A 129 3.39 3.55 18.52
N CYS A 130 3.85 4.82 18.48
CA CYS A 130 3.56 5.75 17.40
C CYS A 130 4.02 5.20 16.04
N ALA A 131 5.27 4.73 15.97
CA ALA A 131 5.88 4.16 14.76
C ALA A 131 5.24 2.83 14.33
N ALA A 132 4.83 1.99 15.28
CA ALA A 132 4.15 0.72 15.00
C ALA A 132 2.74 0.94 14.45
N ALA A 133 2.03 1.94 14.96
CA ALA A 133 0.68 2.32 14.52
C ALA A 133 0.65 3.16 13.24
N GLY A 134 1.79 3.71 12.80
CA GLY A 134 1.82 4.74 11.76
C GLY A 134 1.07 6.01 12.17
N ALA A 135 1.02 6.30 13.47
CA ALA A 135 0.35 7.45 14.03
C ALA A 135 1.20 8.72 13.90
N GLN A 136 0.55 9.89 13.90
CA GLN A 136 1.23 11.19 13.93
C GLN A 136 1.79 11.49 15.32
N CYS A 137 1.01 11.14 16.35
CA CYS A 137 1.35 11.38 17.75
C CYS A 137 0.86 10.21 18.62
N ALA A 138 1.60 9.98 19.71
CA ALA A 138 1.26 9.00 20.73
C ALA A 138 1.41 9.59 22.13
N LEU A 139 0.50 9.23 23.04
CA LEU A 139 0.58 9.56 24.45
C LEU A 139 0.37 8.30 25.27
N LEU A 140 1.31 8.03 26.17
CA LEU A 140 1.15 7.05 27.23
C LEU A 140 0.70 7.77 28.50
N ARG A 141 -0.50 7.44 28.99
CA ARG A 141 -1.11 8.05 30.17
C ARG A 141 -1.36 7.01 31.26
N PHE A 142 -0.96 7.32 32.48
CA PHE A 142 -1.23 6.52 33.68
C PHE A 142 -2.31 7.19 34.51
N VAL A 143 -3.42 6.48 34.75
CA VAL A 143 -4.57 7.00 35.50
C VAL A 143 -4.83 6.13 36.72
N GLU A 144 -4.97 6.76 37.86
CA GLU A 144 -5.54 6.17 39.07
C GLU A 144 -7.06 6.06 38.89
N LEU A 145 -7.62 4.85 38.88
CA LEU A 145 -9.02 4.64 38.50
C LEU A 145 -10.00 5.27 39.51
N ASP A 146 -9.63 5.32 40.78
CA ASP A 146 -10.35 5.97 41.86
C ASP A 146 -9.32 6.76 42.69
N PRO A 147 -9.16 8.09 42.47
CA PRO A 147 -10.22 9.06 42.15
C PRO A 147 -10.19 9.66 40.72
N LEU A 148 -9.80 8.91 39.68
CA LEU A 148 -9.64 9.41 38.29
C LEU A 148 -8.52 10.43 38.09
N ARG A 149 -7.42 10.31 38.84
CA ARG A 149 -6.27 11.23 38.74
C ARG A 149 -5.24 10.74 37.73
N THR A 150 -4.76 11.63 36.87
CA THR A 150 -3.59 11.34 36.02
C THR A 150 -2.32 11.46 36.83
N GLU A 151 -1.53 10.39 36.90
CA GLU A 151 -0.25 10.39 37.62
C GLU A 151 0.95 10.68 36.70
N GLY A 152 0.81 10.39 35.42
CA GLY A 152 1.91 10.54 34.47
C GLY A 152 1.44 10.51 33.03
N GLU A 153 2.09 11.35 32.23
CA GLU A 153 1.89 11.48 30.79
C GLU A 153 3.25 11.51 30.10
N PHE A 154 3.39 10.69 29.07
CA PHE A 154 4.60 10.58 28.27
C PHE A 154 4.23 10.62 26.79
N THR A 155 4.48 11.76 26.17
CA THR A 155 4.10 12.02 24.78
C THR A 155 5.27 11.78 23.84
N HIS A 156 4.96 11.35 22.62
CA HIS A 156 5.84 11.38 21.46
C HIS A 156 5.09 12.03 20.28
N GLU A 157 5.74 12.97 19.61
CA GLU A 157 5.19 13.77 18.51
C GLU A 157 6.21 13.80 17.38
N GLN A 158 5.78 13.55 16.12
CA GLN A 158 6.67 13.63 14.96
C GLN A 158 6.82 15.07 14.43
N GLU A 159 5.72 15.86 14.42
CA GLU A 159 5.72 17.26 13.97
C GLU A 159 4.67 18.10 14.73
N GLY A 160 5.13 19.16 15.41
CA GLY A 160 4.26 20.09 16.14
C GLY A 160 3.74 19.57 17.49
N LYS A 161 3.26 20.49 18.34
CA LYS A 161 2.65 20.14 19.63
C LYS A 161 1.22 19.63 19.42
N PHE A 162 0.94 18.40 19.85
CA PHE A 162 -0.38 17.80 19.77
C PHE A 162 -0.97 17.60 21.17
N ALA A 163 -2.09 18.27 21.44
CA ALA A 163 -2.78 18.13 22.72
C ALA A 163 -3.81 16.99 22.66
N PHE A 164 -3.63 15.98 23.50
CA PHE A 164 -4.63 14.93 23.72
C PHE A 164 -5.70 15.40 24.72
N ARG A 165 -6.83 15.91 24.22
CA ARG A 165 -8.01 16.29 25.04
C ARG A 165 -8.99 15.13 25.14
N VAL A 166 -8.66 14.15 25.97
CA VAL A 166 -9.52 12.99 26.31
C VAL A 166 -9.70 12.97 27.82
N ALA A 167 -10.93 12.89 28.31
CA ALA A 167 -11.20 12.92 29.74
C ALA A 167 -10.93 11.56 30.40
N ASN A 168 -10.46 11.57 31.65
CA ASN A 168 -10.21 10.34 32.41
C ASN A 168 -11.48 9.52 32.66
N ARG A 169 -12.66 10.17 32.66
CA ARG A 169 -13.95 9.49 32.72
C ARG A 169 -14.18 8.58 31.51
N ASP A 170 -13.85 9.06 30.32
CA ASP A 170 -13.99 8.27 29.08
C ASP A 170 -13.01 7.09 29.09
N LEU A 171 -11.78 7.31 29.56
CA LEU A 171 -10.81 6.24 29.75
C LEU A 171 -11.28 5.17 30.74
N LYS A 172 -11.89 5.59 31.86
CA LYS A 172 -12.50 4.67 32.82
C LYS A 172 -13.67 3.90 32.22
N GLU A 173 -14.49 4.52 31.37
CA GLU A 173 -15.56 3.81 30.68
C GLU A 173 -15.03 2.71 29.76
N VAL A 174 -13.93 2.97 29.02
CA VAL A 174 -13.23 1.96 28.21
C VAL A 174 -12.76 0.79 29.09
N HIS A 175 -12.25 1.08 30.29
CA HIS A 175 -11.85 0.06 31.26
C HIS A 175 -13.03 -0.73 31.84
N ASP A 176 -14.07 -0.04 32.30
CA ASP A 176 -15.26 -0.65 32.92
C ASP A 176 -15.99 -1.58 31.94
N LYS A 177 -16.04 -1.19 30.66
CA LYS A 177 -16.57 -2.01 29.55
C LYS A 177 -15.63 -3.13 29.09
N SER A 178 -14.43 -3.22 29.67
CA SER A 178 -13.40 -4.21 29.31
C SER A 178 -13.07 -4.24 27.81
N LEU A 179 -13.05 -3.08 27.17
CA LEU A 179 -12.77 -2.97 25.73
C LEU A 179 -11.28 -3.20 25.46
N SER A 180 -10.97 -3.89 24.36
CA SER A 180 -9.58 -4.05 23.89
C SER A 180 -9.02 -2.75 23.33
N HIS A 181 -9.88 -1.91 22.74
CA HIS A 181 -9.58 -0.58 22.24
C HIS A 181 -10.89 0.21 22.09
N ALA A 182 -10.77 1.53 21.97
CA ALA A 182 -11.89 2.41 21.63
C ALA A 182 -11.41 3.52 20.70
N LEU A 183 -12.29 3.96 19.79
CA LEU A 183 -12.09 5.21 19.07
C LEU A 183 -12.92 6.28 19.77
N LEU A 184 -12.23 7.24 20.37
CA LEU A 184 -12.84 8.38 21.03
C LEU A 184 -12.66 9.62 20.16
N GLU A 185 -13.64 10.50 20.17
CA GLU A 185 -13.51 11.82 19.58
C GLU A 185 -13.04 12.79 20.68
N SER A 186 -11.93 13.47 20.43
CA SER A 186 -11.40 14.51 21.31
C SER A 186 -12.31 15.76 21.24
N GLU A 187 -12.25 16.62 22.24
CA GLU A 187 -12.99 17.90 22.26
C GLU A 187 -12.78 18.76 21.00
N ASP A 188 -11.62 18.61 20.34
CA ASP A 188 -11.27 19.30 19.09
C ASP A 188 -11.70 18.53 17.83
N HIS A 189 -12.66 17.61 17.92
CA HIS A 189 -13.17 16.76 16.82
C HIS A 189 -12.13 15.82 16.18
N LYS A 190 -11.03 15.54 16.88
CA LYS A 190 -9.99 14.62 16.41
C LYS A 190 -10.29 13.21 16.87
N LYS A 191 -10.20 12.23 15.98
CA LYS A 191 -10.29 10.82 16.36
C LYS A 191 -9.01 10.36 17.02
N ILE A 192 -9.16 9.79 18.21
CA ILE A 192 -8.09 9.26 19.05
C ILE A 192 -8.38 7.78 19.31
N ALA A 193 -7.45 6.92 18.90
CA ALA A 193 -7.50 5.52 19.26
C ALA A 193 -6.94 5.35 20.68
N VAL A 194 -7.72 4.73 21.55
CA VAL A 194 -7.38 4.45 22.95
C VAL A 194 -7.20 2.94 23.11
N ILE A 195 -6.04 2.55 23.61
CA ILE A 195 -5.69 1.17 23.90
C ILE A 195 -5.40 1.08 25.40
N PRO A 196 -6.31 0.52 26.22
CA PRO A 196 -6.04 0.28 27.63
C PRO A 196 -5.07 -0.90 27.79
N SER A 197 -4.35 -0.99 28.90
CA SER A 197 -3.67 -2.25 29.27
C SER A 197 -4.68 -3.37 29.57
N ASP A 198 -4.23 -4.62 29.58
CA ASP A 198 -5.05 -5.80 29.92
C ASP A 198 -5.07 -6.09 31.43
N ARG A 199 -4.06 -5.63 32.17
CA ARG A 199 -3.98 -5.85 33.62
C ARG A 199 -5.13 -5.16 34.35
N SER A 200 -6.04 -5.93 34.93
CA SER A 200 -7.16 -5.47 35.74
C SER A 200 -6.79 -5.21 37.21
N VAL A 201 -5.63 -5.70 37.66
CA VAL A 201 -5.21 -5.64 39.06
C VAL A 201 -4.23 -4.48 39.27
N GLY A 202 -4.58 -3.60 40.20
CA GLY A 202 -3.75 -2.48 40.64
C GLY A 202 -4.53 -1.15 40.70
N LYS A 203 -3.99 -0.20 41.45
CA LYS A 203 -4.54 1.15 41.61
C LYS A 203 -4.47 2.00 40.33
N TYR A 204 -3.51 1.68 39.46
CA TYR A 204 -3.16 2.43 38.27
C TYR A 204 -3.42 1.62 37.00
N LYS A 205 -3.96 2.29 35.99
CA LYS A 205 -4.21 1.75 34.66
C LYS A 205 -3.43 2.58 33.64
N ALA A 206 -2.71 1.90 32.75
CA ALA A 206 -2.05 2.55 31.62
C ALA A 206 -2.98 2.57 30.39
N TYR A 207 -2.95 3.68 29.67
CA TYR A 207 -3.64 3.88 28.40
C TYR A 207 -2.65 4.43 27.39
N LEU A 208 -2.71 3.91 26.17
CA LEU A 208 -2.04 4.48 25.01
C LEU A 208 -3.08 5.19 24.15
N LEU A 209 -2.85 6.46 23.89
CA LEU A 209 -3.67 7.31 23.05
C LEU A 209 -2.89 7.60 21.77
N LEU A 210 -3.50 7.37 20.61
CA LEU A 210 -2.88 7.54 19.31
C LEU A 210 -3.75 8.42 18.44
N HIS A 211 -3.12 9.39 17.77
CA HIS A 211 -3.77 10.13 16.69
C HIS A 211 -3.31 9.57 15.34
N VAL A 212 -4.20 8.86 14.65
CA VAL A 212 -3.89 8.12 13.41
C VAL A 212 -4.52 8.75 12.16
N GLY A 213 -5.01 10.00 12.26
CA GLY A 213 -5.74 10.69 11.20
C GLY A 213 -7.26 10.47 11.26
N GLU A 214 -7.94 10.46 10.11
CA GLU A 214 -9.41 10.33 10.03
C GLU A 214 -9.94 8.89 10.16
N SER A 215 -9.08 7.89 9.92
CA SER A 215 -9.40 6.47 10.00
C SER A 215 -8.21 5.64 10.50
N LEU A 216 -8.48 4.52 11.15
CA LEU A 216 -7.45 3.54 11.49
C LEU A 216 -6.85 2.95 10.19
N PRO A 217 -5.52 2.82 10.08
CA PRO A 217 -4.87 2.09 9.00
C PRO A 217 -5.37 0.64 8.92
N GLU A 218 -5.40 0.05 7.72
CA GLU A 218 -5.79 -1.35 7.53
C GLU A 218 -4.88 -2.32 8.32
N ASP A 219 -3.60 -1.96 8.50
CA ASP A 219 -2.61 -2.74 9.25
C ASP A 219 -2.54 -2.39 10.75
N PHE A 220 -3.59 -1.76 11.31
CA PHE A 220 -3.62 -1.34 12.71
C PHE A 220 -3.72 -2.53 13.67
N ASP A 221 -2.57 -2.98 14.17
CA ASP A 221 -2.46 -4.13 15.06
C ASP A 221 -2.61 -3.74 16.54
N VAL A 222 -3.83 -3.83 17.05
CA VAL A 222 -4.15 -3.60 18.47
C VAL A 222 -3.35 -4.51 19.39
N SER A 223 -3.08 -5.76 18.97
CA SER A 223 -2.37 -6.75 19.81
C SER A 223 -0.92 -6.34 20.02
N LEU A 224 -0.26 -5.83 18.99
CA LEU A 224 1.08 -5.26 19.11
C LEU A 224 1.08 -4.03 20.04
N LEU A 225 0.10 -3.14 19.90
CA LEU A 225 0.01 -1.94 20.75
C LEU A 225 -0.22 -2.27 22.22
N LYS A 226 -1.02 -3.32 22.49
CA LYS A 226 -1.24 -3.85 23.84
C LYS A 226 0.06 -4.26 24.52
N ILE A 227 1.04 -4.79 23.78
CA ILE A 227 2.35 -5.14 24.33
C ILE A 227 3.00 -3.89 24.95
N PHE A 228 2.97 -2.75 24.26
CA PHE A 228 3.56 -1.50 24.76
C PHE A 228 2.85 -0.97 26.00
N VAL A 229 1.51 -0.97 26.01
CA VAL A 229 0.72 -0.49 27.16
C VAL A 229 0.87 -1.40 28.37
N ASN A 230 0.94 -2.71 28.15
CA ASN A 230 1.12 -3.70 29.21
C ASN A 230 2.52 -3.62 29.83
N GLN A 231 3.56 -3.46 29.00
CA GLN A 231 4.93 -3.24 29.48
C GLN A 231 5.03 -1.93 30.27
N ALA A 232 4.46 -0.85 29.75
CA ALA A 232 4.37 0.42 30.45
C ALA A 232 3.73 0.29 31.84
N GLN A 233 2.58 -0.39 31.95
CA GLN A 233 1.94 -0.62 33.24
C GLN A 233 2.80 -1.47 34.17
N ALA A 234 3.46 -2.51 33.65
CA ALA A 234 4.33 -3.37 34.46
C ALA A 234 5.52 -2.59 35.06
N LEU A 235 6.19 -1.77 34.24
CA LEU A 235 7.29 -0.90 34.67
C LEU A 235 6.82 0.12 35.70
N TYR A 236 5.69 0.77 35.45
CA TYR A 236 5.14 1.77 36.35
C TYR A 236 4.71 1.16 37.70
N HIS A 237 4.09 -0.03 37.67
CA HIS A 237 3.74 -0.77 38.87
C HIS A 237 4.99 -1.15 39.69
N GLY A 238 6.02 -1.72 39.04
CA GLY A 238 7.28 -2.10 39.70
C GLY A 238 7.98 -0.91 40.36
N PHE A 239 7.93 0.26 39.72
CA PHE A 239 8.46 1.49 40.30
C PHE A 239 7.69 1.95 41.55
N ILE A 240 6.35 1.88 41.53
CA ILE A 240 5.53 2.26 42.68
C ILE A 240 5.72 1.29 43.84
N THR A 241 5.77 -0.02 43.58
CA THR A 241 5.99 -1.03 44.63
C THR A 241 7.37 -0.91 45.27
N ASN A 242 8.39 -0.47 44.53
CA ASN A 242 9.74 -0.23 45.08
C ASN A 242 9.90 1.10 45.83
N LYS A 243 8.88 1.97 45.78
CA LYS A 243 8.86 3.27 46.47
C LYS A 243 8.08 3.25 47.79
N GLY A 244 7.16 2.31 47.96
CA GLY A 244 6.41 2.08 49.21
C GLY A 244 7.17 1.17 50.16
#